data_AF-A0A2J0LLM1-F1
#
_entry.id   AF-A0A2J0LLM1-F1
#
_cell.length_a   1.000
_cell.length_b   1.000
_cell.length_c   1.000
_cell.angle_alpha   90.00
_cell.angle_beta   90.00
_cell.angle_gamma   90.00
#
_symmetry.space_group_name_H-M   'P 1'
#
loop_
_entity.id
_entity.type
_entity.pdbx_description
1 polymer ?
#
loop_
_entity_poly.entity_id
_entity_poly.type
_entity_poly.pdbx_seq_one_letter_code
_entity_poly.pdbx_strand_id
1 'polypeptide(L)'
;MLDQINQSIRIILSEALKSIVPDGAEFPTVDLEIPSDASNGDFASNLALKSAKILRKNPAEIAGELAQLVERCIRNSPELKGAIA
;
A
#
# COMPACT_ATOMS: atom_id res chain seq x y z
N MET A 1 10.02 -7.45 15.94
CA MET A 1 10.06 -6.03 15.53
C MET A 1 9.75 -5.86 14.05
N LEU A 2 10.45 -6.55 13.14
CA LEU A 2 10.17 -6.52 11.68
C LEU A 2 8.75 -6.98 11.30
N ASP A 3 8.19 -7.96 12.01
CA ASP A 3 6.83 -8.45 11.74
C ASP A 3 5.76 -7.37 11.97
N GLN A 4 5.91 -6.55 13.01
CA GLN A 4 4.96 -5.46 13.30
C GLN A 4 4.97 -4.41 12.20
N ILE A 5 6.13 -4.05 11.66
CA ILE A 5 6.25 -3.09 10.56
C ILE A 5 5.54 -3.63 9.31
N ASN A 6 5.78 -4.89 8.95
CA ASN A 6 5.10 -5.54 7.83
C ASN A 6 3.58 -5.55 8.00
N GLN A 7 3.08 -5.85 9.20
CA GLN A 7 1.65 -5.81 9.48
C GLN A 7 1.07 -4.39 9.34
N SER A 8 1.74 -3.37 9.88
CA SER A 8 1.30 -1.98 9.73
C SER A 8 1.25 -1.54 8.27
N ILE A 9 2.28 -1.86 7.48
CA ILE A 9 2.30 -1.55 6.04
C ILE A 9 1.13 -2.24 5.33
N ARG A 10 0.87 -3.52 5.62
CA ARG A 10 -0.26 -4.27 5.04
C ARG A 10 -1.60 -3.64 5.35
N ILE A 11 -1.81 -3.18 6.59
CA ILE A 11 -3.04 -2.52 7.02
C ILE A 11 -3.25 -1.22 6.23
N ILE A 12 -2.22 -0.37 6.17
CA ILE A 12 -2.29 0.92 5.48
C ILE A 12 -2.54 0.72 3.98
N LEU A 13 -1.83 -0.23 3.35
CA LEU A 13 -2.04 -0.54 1.94
C LEU A 13 -3.45 -1.08 1.66
N SER A 14 -3.98 -1.93 2.54
CA SER A 14 -5.34 -2.45 2.44
C SER A 14 -6.38 -1.34 2.56
N GLU A 15 -6.18 -0.39 3.48
CA GLU A 15 -7.07 0.75 3.67
C GLU A 15 -7.03 1.72 2.48
N ALA A 16 -5.83 2.06 1.99
CA ALA A 16 -5.66 2.85 0.78
C ALA A 16 -6.32 2.17 -0.43
N LEU A 17 -6.16 0.85 -0.56
CA LEU A 17 -6.75 0.07 -1.64
C LEU A 17 -8.29 0.07 -1.59
N LYS A 18 -8.91 0.02 -0.41
CA LYS A 18 -10.38 0.16 -0.26
C LYS A 18 -10.90 1.48 -0.78
N SER A 19 -10.09 2.54 -0.75
CA SER A 19 -10.50 3.84 -1.27
C SER A 19 -10.49 3.94 -2.81
N ILE A 20 -9.78 3.03 -3.49
CA ILE A 20 -9.66 3.01 -4.96
C ILE A 20 -10.43 1.86 -5.61
N VAL A 21 -10.56 0.73 -4.92
CA VAL A 21 -11.26 -0.46 -5.41
C VAL A 21 -12.77 -0.29 -5.23
N PRO A 22 -13.58 -0.45 -6.30
CA PRO A 22 -15.03 -0.31 -6.21
C PRO A 22 -15.65 -1.41 -5.33
N ASP A 23 -16.76 -1.07 -4.68
CA ASP A 23 -17.52 -1.98 -3.81
C ASP A 23 -17.95 -3.24 -4.60
N GLY A 24 -17.62 -4.41 -4.06
CA GLY A 24 -17.89 -5.72 -4.70
C GLY A 24 -16.81 -6.25 -5.64
N ALA A 25 -15.70 -5.54 -5.86
CA ALA A 25 -14.56 -6.08 -6.58
C ALA A 25 -13.65 -6.92 -5.66
N GLU A 26 -12.99 -7.94 -6.25
CA GLU A 26 -12.06 -8.80 -5.51
C GLU A 26 -10.84 -8.00 -5.05
N PHE A 27 -10.58 -7.97 -3.75
CA PHE A 27 -9.42 -7.29 -3.19
C PHE A 27 -8.15 -8.09 -3.47
N PRO A 28 -7.16 -7.53 -4.19
CA PRO A 28 -5.91 -8.21 -4.42
C PRO A 28 -5.15 -8.41 -3.10
N THR A 29 -4.55 -9.58 -2.95
CA THR A 29 -3.71 -9.88 -1.80
C THR A 29 -2.51 -8.94 -1.74
N VAL A 30 -2.38 -8.23 -0.61
CA VAL A 30 -1.23 -7.38 -0.30
C VAL A 30 -0.02 -8.26 -0.02
N ASP A 31 0.90 -8.27 -0.98
CA ASP A 31 2.18 -8.97 -0.87
C ASP A 31 3.30 -7.94 -0.68
N LEU A 32 4.18 -8.20 0.28
CA LEU A 32 5.34 -7.37 0.59
C LEU A 32 6.59 -8.21 0.37
N GLU A 33 7.45 -7.73 -0.50
CA GLU A 33 8.71 -8.36 -0.86
C GLU A 33 9.87 -7.37 -0.65
N ILE A 34 11.09 -7.89 -0.56
CA ILE A 34 12.29 -7.04 -0.53
C ILE A 34 12.70 -6.80 -1.98
N PRO A 35 12.81 -5.53 -2.43
CA PRO A 35 13.16 -5.24 -3.81
C PRO A 35 14.56 -5.77 -4.15
N SER A 36 14.72 -6.26 -5.38
CA SER A 36 16.02 -6.73 -5.88
C SER A 36 17.08 -5.63 -5.94
N ASP A 37 16.65 -4.38 -6.06
CA ASP A 37 17.53 -3.20 -6.06
C ASP A 37 17.29 -2.38 -4.78
N ALA A 38 18.34 -2.19 -3.99
CA ALA A 38 18.29 -1.49 -2.71
C ALA A 38 17.94 0.01 -2.85
N SER A 39 18.04 0.60 -4.06
CA SER A 39 17.63 1.98 -4.31
C SER A 39 16.11 2.17 -4.27
N ASN A 40 15.34 1.08 -4.37
CA ASN A 40 13.87 1.11 -4.31
C ASN A 40 13.32 1.05 -2.87
N GLY A 41 14.19 1.11 -1.86
CA GLY A 41 13.83 1.08 -0.45
C GLY A 41 13.84 -0.32 0.16
N ASP A 42 13.32 -0.43 1.39
CA ASP A 42 13.36 -1.68 2.16
C ASP A 42 12.26 -2.68 1.77
N PHE A 43 11.13 -2.19 1.25
CA PHE A 43 9.96 -3.00 0.91
C PHE A 43 9.34 -2.57 -0.41
N ALA A 44 8.88 -3.55 -1.20
CA ALA A 44 8.14 -3.36 -2.44
C ALA A 44 6.83 -4.14 -2.40
N SER A 45 5.85 -3.69 -3.19
CA SER A 45 4.56 -4.38 -3.31
C SER A 45 4.06 -4.38 -4.75
N ASN A 46 3.66 -5.55 -5.25
CA ASN A 46 3.08 -5.70 -6.57
C ASN A 46 1.56 -5.39 -6.62
N LEU A 47 1.05 -4.70 -5.60
CA LEU A 47 -0.38 -4.38 -5.45
C LEU A 47 -0.92 -3.60 -6.65
N ALA A 48 -0.17 -2.61 -7.13
CA ALA A 48 -0.59 -1.75 -8.22
C ALA A 48 -0.86 -2.54 -9.52
N LEU A 49 -0.02 -3.54 -9.82
CA LEU A 49 -0.20 -4.40 -10.99
C LEU A 49 -1.41 -5.32 -10.84
N LYS A 50 -1.61 -5.92 -9.64
CA LYS A 50 -2.78 -6.75 -9.37
C LYS A 50 -4.08 -5.93 -9.48
N SER A 51 -4.07 -4.71 -8.95
CA SER A 51 -5.19 -3.77 -9.03
C SER A 51 -5.45 -3.27 -10.45
N ALA A 52 -4.44 -3.23 -11.33
CA ALA A 52 -4.61 -2.76 -12.71
C ALA A 52 -5.65 -3.58 -13.49
N LYS A 53 -5.71 -4.90 -13.27
CA LYS A 53 -6.71 -5.75 -13.92
C LYS A 53 -8.14 -5.46 -13.45
N ILE A 54 -8.30 -5.11 -12.17
CA ILE A 54 -9.59 -4.83 -11.54
C ILE A 54 -10.07 -3.42 -11.92
N LEU A 55 -9.18 -2.44 -11.82
CA LEU A 55 -9.47 -1.03 -12.08
C LEU A 55 -9.43 -0.66 -13.56
N ARG A 56 -8.88 -1.53 -14.43
CA ARG A 56 -8.61 -1.27 -15.85
C ARG A 56 -7.84 0.05 -16.06
N LYS A 57 -6.94 0.37 -15.13
CA LYS A 57 -6.09 1.56 -15.12
C LYS A 57 -4.62 1.17 -15.28
N ASN A 58 -3.80 2.12 -15.68
CA ASN A 58 -2.36 1.89 -15.83
C ASN A 58 -1.74 1.64 -14.44
N PRO A 59 -0.89 0.59 -14.24
CA PRO A 59 -0.33 0.26 -12.93
C PRO A 59 0.42 1.42 -12.29
N ALA A 60 1.13 2.22 -13.10
CA ALA A 60 1.86 3.39 -12.64
C ALA A 60 0.94 4.48 -12.05
N GLU A 61 -0.25 4.68 -12.64
CA GLU A 61 -1.23 5.64 -12.11
C GLU A 61 -1.79 5.15 -10.77
N ILE A 62 -2.11 3.85 -10.69
CA ILE A 62 -2.61 3.23 -9.46
C ILE A 62 -1.55 3.30 -8.36
N ALA A 63 -0.28 3.07 -8.68
CA ALA A 63 0.83 3.23 -7.74
C ALA A 63 0.92 4.67 -7.21
N GLY A 64 0.73 5.66 -8.08
CA GLY A 64 0.68 7.07 -7.69
C GLY A 64 -0.50 7.39 -6.76
N GLU A 65 -1.71 6.93 -7.10
CA GLU A 65 -2.90 7.11 -6.24
C GLU A 65 -2.72 6.43 -4.87
N LEU A 66 -2.22 5.18 -4.88
CA LEU A 66 -1.91 4.45 -3.65
C LEU A 66 -0.88 5.18 -2.80
N ALA A 67 0.21 5.67 -3.38
CA ALA A 67 1.24 6.40 -2.65
C ALA A 67 0.67 7.66 -1.96
N GLN A 68 -0.18 8.42 -2.65
CA GLN A 68 -0.85 9.58 -2.07
C GLN A 68 -1.81 9.20 -0.93
N LEU A 69 -2.58 8.12 -1.09
CA LEU A 69 -3.49 7.63 -0.07
C LEU A 69 -2.76 7.10 1.15
N VAL A 70 -1.66 6.36 0.95
CA VAL A 70 -0.78 5.88 2.01
C VAL A 70 -0.19 7.06 2.78
N GLU A 71 0.35 8.07 2.08
CA GLU A 71 0.89 9.28 2.72
C GLU A 71 -0.20 10.00 3.53
N ARG A 72 -1.41 10.12 2.98
CA ARG A 72 -2.56 10.70 3.65
C ARG A 72 -2.98 9.90 4.88
N CYS A 73 -2.97 8.57 4.80
CA CYS A 73 -3.31 7.67 5.89
C CYS A 73 -2.31 7.80 7.04
N ILE A 74 -1.01 7.79 6.73
CA ILE A 74 0.06 8.02 7.71
C ILE A 74 -0.08 9.39 8.36
N ARG A 75 -0.40 10.43 7.57
CA ARG A 75 -0.57 11.80 8.06
C ARG A 75 -1.80 11.96 8.95
N ASN A 76 -2.89 11.27 8.63
CA ASN A 76 -4.19 11.41 9.30
C ASN A 76 -4.42 10.43 10.46
N SER A 77 -3.60 9.39 10.61
CA SER A 77 -3.69 8.47 11.76
C SER A 77 -2.90 9.02 12.96
N PRO A 78 -3.58 9.54 14.02
CA PRO A 78 -2.90 10.05 15.22
C PRO A 78 -2.22 8.93 16.03
N GLU A 79 -2.60 7.66 15.84
CA GLU A 79 -2.00 6.50 16.53
C GLU A 79 -0.57 6.20 16.05
N LEU A 80 -0.19 6.60 14.82
CA LEU A 80 1.15 6.41 14.27
C LEU A 80 2.12 7.56 14.62
N LYS A 81 1.63 8.72 15.09
CA LYS A 81 2.49 9.80 15.59
C LYS A 81 3.20 9.44 16.89
N GLY A 82 2.67 8.50 17.68
CA GLY A 82 3.26 8.07 18.96
C GLY A 82 4.31 6.97 18.84
N ALA A 83 4.45 6.31 17.69
CA ALA A 83 5.37 5.18 17.51
C ALA A 83 6.71 5.56 16.86
N ILE A 84 6.87 6.83 16.46
CA ILE A 84 8.07 7.36 15.76
C ILE A 84 8.62 8.60 16.48
N ALA A 85 8.41 8.69 17.80
CA ALA A 85 9.02 9.71 18.67
C ALA A 85 10.07 9.08 19.57
#